data_AF-X1U200-F1
#
_entry.id   AF-X1U200-F1
#
_cell.length_a   1.000
_cell.length_b   1.000
_cell.length_c   1.000
_cell.angle_alpha   90.00
_cell.angle_beta   90.00
_cell.angle_gamma   90.00
#
_symmetry.space_group_name_H-M   'P 1'
#
loop_
_entity.id
_entity.type
_entity.pdbx_description
1 polymer ?
#
loop_
_entity_poly.entity_id
_entity_poly.type
_entity_poly.pdbx_seq_one_letter_code
_entity_poly.pdbx_strand_id
1 'polypeptide(L)'
;MSFYTAQDYRKLKRLWLKWACDFTYENIKRLEKFFPERSVYSLAIHLRQVLLYHDRDEANWLKFENDYNRVKMKEQKEKRGKALTQIQKTLILKKYNYKCGFCGQNLNRKDYRDRVEFDHIIPVMKGGTNKSSNYRPVHYKCHKNLHRTGHTHARHPCLSSK
;
A
#
# COMPACT_ATOMS: atom_id res chain seq x y z
N MET A 1 -9.99 16.10 -8.97
CA MET A 1 -10.78 16.16 -7.73
C MET A 1 -12.23 16.28 -8.13
N SER A 2 -13.06 15.25 -7.90
CA SER A 2 -14.49 15.36 -8.13
C SER A 2 -15.13 16.02 -6.91
N PHE A 3 -15.57 17.26 -7.08
CA PHE A 3 -16.23 18.03 -6.02
C PHE A 3 -17.65 17.48 -5.80
N TYR A 4 -18.08 17.40 -4.54
CA TYR A 4 -19.44 16.98 -4.19
C TYR A 4 -20.43 18.07 -4.59
N THR A 5 -21.55 17.69 -5.19
CA THR A 5 -22.63 18.64 -5.50
C THR A 5 -23.48 18.92 -4.26
N ALA A 6 -24.19 20.05 -4.24
CA ALA A 6 -25.19 20.35 -3.21
C ALA A 6 -26.29 19.27 -3.09
N GLN A 7 -26.51 18.46 -4.13
CA GLN A 7 -27.43 17.34 -4.11
C GLN A 7 -26.84 16.12 -3.41
N ASP A 8 -25.55 15.84 -3.62
CA ASP A 8 -24.82 14.77 -2.93
C ASP A 8 -24.79 15.00 -1.43
N TYR A 9 -24.56 16.25 -1.01
CA TYR A 9 -24.55 16.63 0.41
C TYR A 9 -25.91 16.42 1.09
N ARG A 10 -27.01 16.81 0.43
CA ARG A 10 -28.37 16.60 0.95
C ARG A 10 -28.71 15.11 1.04
N LYS A 11 -28.29 14.32 0.06
CA LYS A 11 -28.50 12.87 0.04
C LYS A 11 -27.70 12.18 1.15
N LEU A 12 -26.43 12.52 1.32
CA LEU A 12 -25.56 12.00 2.39
C LEU A 12 -26.13 12.31 3.78
N LYS A 13 -26.50 13.57 4.03
CA LYS A 13 -27.06 14.00 5.32
C LYS A 13 -28.36 13.24 5.65
N ARG A 14 -29.25 13.05 4.67
CA ARG A 14 -30.49 12.27 4.85
C ARG A 14 -30.22 10.81 5.15
N LEU A 15 -29.30 10.17 4.42
CA LEU A 15 -28.93 8.77 4.64
C LEU A 15 -28.27 8.58 6.01
N TRP A 16 -27.41 9.50 6.41
CA TRP A 16 -26.76 9.50 7.72
C TRP A 16 -27.77 9.59 8.87
N LEU A 17 -28.64 10.61 8.84
CA LEU A 17 -29.69 10.80 9.84
C LEU A 17 -30.68 9.63 9.92
N LYS A 18 -30.87 8.89 8.82
CA LYS A 18 -31.76 7.73 8.79
C LYS A 18 -31.10 6.49 9.43
N TRP A 19 -29.80 6.28 9.24
CA TRP A 19 -29.16 4.95 9.41
C TRP A 19 -27.96 4.91 10.37
N ALA A 20 -27.37 6.04 10.74
CA ALA A 20 -26.10 6.05 11.45
C ALA A 20 -26.12 7.03 12.63
N CYS A 21 -26.22 6.49 13.85
CA CYS A 21 -25.98 7.25 15.08
C CYS A 21 -24.49 7.29 15.45
N ASP A 22 -23.68 6.39 14.90
CA ASP A 22 -22.26 6.24 15.25
C ASP A 22 -21.33 6.30 14.01
N PHE A 23 -20.24 7.07 14.15
CA PHE A 23 -19.19 7.24 13.14
C PHE A 23 -18.21 6.06 13.11
N THR A 24 -18.65 4.93 12.55
CA THR A 24 -17.84 3.70 12.44
C THR A 24 -17.54 3.32 10.99
N TYR A 25 -16.47 2.54 10.78
CA TYR A 25 -16.10 2.05 9.44
C TYR A 25 -17.24 1.30 8.75
N GLU A 26 -17.92 0.40 9.45
CA GLU A 26 -19.02 -0.40 8.88
C GLU A 26 -20.22 0.46 8.47
N ASN A 27 -20.55 1.50 9.25
CA ASN A 27 -21.64 2.41 8.91
C ASN A 27 -21.31 3.24 7.67
N ILE A 28 -20.07 3.74 7.56
CA ILE A 28 -19.65 4.52 6.39
C ILE A 28 -19.49 3.62 5.16
N LYS A 29 -19.03 2.38 5.34
CA LYS A 29 -18.95 1.39 4.25
C LYS A 29 -20.31 1.08 3.63
N ARG A 30 -21.40 1.11 4.41
CA ARG A 30 -22.77 0.96 3.85
C ARG A 30 -23.12 2.08 2.86
N LEU A 31 -22.55 3.27 3.03
CA LEU A 31 -22.79 4.41 2.14
C LEU A 31 -22.08 4.25 0.78
N GLU A 32 -21.03 3.45 0.70
CA GLU A 32 -20.34 3.13 -0.56
C GLU A 32 -21.31 2.55 -1.60
N LYS A 33 -22.35 1.82 -1.17
CA LYS A 33 -23.42 1.31 -2.07
C LYS A 33 -24.18 2.41 -2.81
N PHE A 34 -24.26 3.61 -2.22
CA PHE A 34 -24.99 4.74 -2.78
C PHE A 34 -24.08 5.74 -3.52
N PHE A 35 -22.76 5.57 -3.36
CA PHE A 35 -21.69 6.41 -3.91
C PHE A 35 -20.50 5.54 -4.34
N PRO A 36 -20.69 4.62 -5.32
CA PRO A 36 -19.69 3.63 -5.70
C PRO A 36 -18.40 4.24 -6.27
N GLU A 37 -18.46 5.47 -6.75
CA GLU A 37 -17.33 6.24 -7.24
C GLU A 37 -16.45 6.84 -6.12
N ARG A 38 -16.81 6.63 -4.85
CA ARG A 38 -16.14 7.21 -3.69
C ARG A 38 -15.60 6.13 -2.76
N SER A 39 -14.38 6.35 -2.28
CA SER A 39 -13.83 5.51 -1.22
C SER A 39 -14.54 5.79 0.11
N VAL A 40 -14.59 4.78 0.98
CA VAL A 40 -15.07 4.90 2.37
C VAL A 40 -14.43 6.07 3.11
N TYR A 41 -13.12 6.28 2.92
CA TYR A 41 -12.38 7.39 3.54
C TYR A 41 -12.81 8.76 3.00
N SER A 42 -13.06 8.87 1.69
CA SER A 42 -13.62 10.08 1.10
C SER A 42 -14.99 10.35 1.71
N LEU A 43 -15.89 9.35 1.77
CA LEU A 43 -17.21 9.52 2.37
C LEU A 43 -17.15 9.98 3.84
N ALA A 44 -16.21 9.44 4.62
CA ALA A 44 -15.97 9.86 6.00
C ALA A 44 -15.56 11.34 6.12
N ILE A 45 -14.58 11.79 5.33
CA ILE A 45 -14.17 13.20 5.31
C ILE A 45 -15.36 14.12 5.02
N HIS A 46 -16.20 13.73 4.06
CA HIS A 46 -17.32 14.56 3.64
C HIS A 46 -18.44 14.56 4.66
N LEU A 47 -18.74 13.44 5.32
CA LEU A 47 -19.67 13.43 6.46
C LEU A 47 -19.17 14.34 7.59
N ARG A 48 -17.86 14.30 7.89
CA ARG A 48 -17.24 15.19 8.88
C ARG A 48 -17.44 16.67 8.51
N GLN A 49 -17.30 17.03 7.23
CA GLN A 49 -17.49 18.41 6.76
C GLN A 49 -18.96 18.87 6.75
N VAL A 50 -19.89 18.00 6.32
CA VAL A 50 -21.32 18.33 6.14
C VAL A 50 -22.05 18.49 7.46
N LEU A 51 -21.62 17.74 8.47
CA LEU A 51 -22.35 17.66 9.71
C LEU A 51 -21.94 18.70 10.76
N LEU A 52 -20.92 19.54 10.51
CA LEU A 52 -20.46 20.64 11.38
C LEU A 52 -20.54 20.28 12.88
N TYR A 53 -19.81 19.24 13.32
CA TYR A 53 -20.02 18.65 14.64
C TYR A 53 -19.20 19.28 15.77
N HIS A 54 -19.88 19.41 16.92
CA HIS A 54 -19.39 19.79 18.25
C HIS A 54 -18.51 18.70 18.92
N ASP A 55 -17.73 19.09 19.93
CA ASP A 55 -16.67 18.38 20.71
C ASP A 55 -16.82 16.88 21.05
N ARG A 56 -18.00 16.24 20.92
CA ARG A 56 -18.17 14.78 21.13
C ARG A 56 -17.61 13.92 19.98
N ASP A 57 -17.11 14.54 18.92
CA ASP A 57 -16.85 13.90 17.63
C ASP A 57 -15.39 13.53 17.36
N GLU A 58 -14.44 14.04 18.14
CA GLU A 58 -13.02 13.70 17.96
C GLU A 58 -12.73 12.23 18.32
N ALA A 59 -13.33 11.74 19.40
CA ALA A 59 -13.22 10.33 19.80
C ALA A 59 -13.83 9.38 18.74
N ASN A 60 -14.94 9.79 18.13
CA ASN A 60 -15.62 9.05 17.07
C ASN A 60 -14.80 9.04 15.76
N TRP A 61 -14.21 10.18 15.39
CA TRP A 61 -13.29 10.27 14.26
C TRP A 61 -12.07 9.38 14.47
N LEU A 62 -11.44 9.46 15.65
CA LEU A 62 -10.28 8.64 15.99
C LEU A 62 -10.61 7.14 15.95
N LYS A 63 -11.80 6.76 16.43
CA LYS A 63 -12.30 5.38 16.33
C LYS A 63 -12.45 4.93 14.87
N PHE A 64 -13.08 5.75 14.02
CA PHE A 64 -13.17 5.46 12.58
C PHE A 64 -11.79 5.34 11.93
N GLU A 65 -10.87 6.27 12.20
CA GLU A 65 -9.54 6.28 11.62
C GLU A 65 -8.75 5.03 12.01
N ASN A 66 -8.81 4.62 13.27
CA ASN A 66 -8.24 3.37 13.75
C ASN A 66 -8.85 2.14 13.07
N ASP A 67 -10.18 2.09 12.94
CA ASP A 67 -10.88 1.00 12.27
C ASP A 67 -10.53 0.92 10.78
N TYR A 68 -10.54 2.06 10.08
CA TYR A 68 -10.16 2.17 8.67
C TYR A 68 -8.72 1.71 8.45
N ASN A 69 -7.79 2.17 9.28
CA ASN A 69 -6.39 1.78 9.21
C ASN A 69 -6.21 0.28 9.49
N ARG A 70 -6.91 -0.29 10.48
CA ARG A 70 -6.88 -1.73 10.75
C ARG A 70 -7.32 -2.57 9.55
N VAL A 71 -8.44 -2.20 8.92
CA VAL A 71 -8.95 -2.91 7.73
C VAL A 71 -7.98 -2.79 6.56
N LYS A 72 -7.50 -1.57 6.28
CA LYS A 72 -6.54 -1.31 5.21
C LYS A 72 -5.22 -2.08 5.40
N MET A 73 -4.72 -2.17 6.64
CA MET A 73 -3.51 -2.94 6.95
C MET A 73 -3.73 -4.44 6.75
N LYS A 74 -4.90 -4.97 7.13
CA LYS A 74 -5.26 -6.38 6.89
C LYS A 74 -5.29 -6.70 5.40
N GLU A 75 -5.97 -5.88 4.59
CA GLU A 75 -6.01 -6.04 3.13
C GLU A 75 -4.61 -5.97 2.50
N GLN A 76 -3.76 -5.03 2.95
CA GLN A 76 -2.38 -4.95 2.48
C GLN A 76 -1.58 -6.20 2.84
N LYS A 77 -1.75 -6.74 4.05
CA LYS A 77 -1.10 -7.97 4.49
C LYS A 77 -1.54 -9.18 3.65
N GLU A 78 -2.83 -9.28 3.35
CA GLU A 78 -3.38 -10.32 2.47
C GLU A 78 -2.82 -10.20 1.05
N LYS A 79 -2.76 -8.99 0.49
CA LYS A 79 -2.19 -8.73 -0.84
C LYS A 79 -0.68 -8.98 -0.92
N ARG A 80 0.08 -8.66 0.14
CA ARG A 80 1.55 -8.86 0.20
C ARG A 80 1.96 -10.34 0.23
N GLY A 81 1.02 -11.25 0.52
CA GLY A 81 1.31 -12.68 0.64
C GLY A 81 2.23 -13.01 1.82
N LYS A 82 2.64 -14.28 1.92
CA LYS A 82 3.59 -14.71 2.95
C LYS A 82 4.98 -14.16 2.62
N ALA A 83 5.65 -13.61 3.64
CA ALA A 83 7.05 -13.20 3.52
C ALA A 83 7.94 -14.41 3.15
N LEU A 84 9.01 -14.15 2.39
CA LEU A 84 10.00 -15.17 2.05
C LEU A 84 10.64 -15.75 3.32
N THR A 85 10.66 -17.08 3.42
CA THR A 85 11.38 -17.78 4.49
C THR A 85 12.89 -17.66 4.32
N GLN A 86 13.65 -17.89 5.38
CA GLN A 86 15.12 -17.85 5.31
C GLN A 86 15.71 -18.87 4.32
N ILE A 87 15.06 -20.04 4.18
CA ILE A 87 15.42 -21.05 3.20
C ILE A 87 15.19 -20.52 1.78
N GLN A 88 14.02 -19.94 1.49
CA GLN A 88 13.72 -19.35 0.18
C GLN A 88 14.70 -18.24 -0.17
N LYS A 89 15.00 -17.32 0.77
CA LYS A 89 16.00 -16.26 0.59
C LYS A 89 17.37 -16.82 0.23
N THR A 90 17.78 -17.92 0.88
CA THR A 90 19.07 -18.57 0.63
C THR A 90 19.11 -19.24 -0.74
N LEU A 91 18.04 -19.93 -1.14
CA LEU A 91 17.91 -20.53 -2.47
C LEU A 91 17.96 -19.48 -3.59
N ILE A 92 17.25 -18.36 -3.42
CA ILE A 92 17.30 -17.23 -4.35
C ILE A 92 18.73 -16.69 -4.45
N LEU A 93 19.41 -16.47 -3.33
CA LEU A 93 20.77 -15.95 -3.35
C LEU A 93 21.77 -16.89 -4.03
N LYS A 94 21.64 -18.21 -3.81
CA LYS A 94 22.42 -19.23 -4.52
C LYS A 94 22.14 -19.21 -6.02
N LYS A 95 20.87 -19.13 -6.44
CA LYS A 95 20.47 -19.04 -7.85
C LYS A 95 21.14 -17.86 -8.58
N TYR A 96 21.31 -16.73 -7.90
CA TYR A 96 21.94 -15.53 -8.46
C TYR A 96 23.46 -15.47 -8.19
N ASN A 97 24.10 -16.54 -7.72
CA ASN A 97 25.53 -16.55 -7.37
C ASN A 97 25.94 -15.39 -6.45
N TYR A 98 25.06 -15.03 -5.50
CA TYR A 98 25.24 -13.90 -4.59
C TYR A 98 25.47 -12.56 -5.31
N LYS A 99 24.97 -12.41 -6.54
CA LYS A 99 24.99 -11.16 -7.31
C LYS A 99 23.63 -10.49 -7.31
N CYS A 100 23.63 -9.16 -7.41
CA CYS A 100 22.43 -8.36 -7.55
C CYS A 100 21.76 -8.67 -8.89
N GLY A 101 20.49 -9.09 -8.87
CA GLY A 101 19.70 -9.37 -10.07
C GLY A 101 19.28 -8.12 -10.85
N PHE A 102 19.74 -6.93 -10.47
CA PHE A 102 19.55 -5.69 -11.20
C PHE A 102 20.85 -5.15 -11.82
N CYS A 103 21.91 -4.98 -11.03
CA CYS A 103 23.18 -4.41 -11.52
C CYS A 103 24.29 -5.46 -11.78
N GLY A 104 24.11 -6.71 -11.35
CA GLY A 104 25.08 -7.80 -11.53
C GLY A 104 26.31 -7.79 -10.60
N GLN A 105 26.47 -6.76 -9.76
CA GLN A 105 27.56 -6.68 -8.78
C GLN A 105 27.30 -7.60 -7.58
N ASN A 106 28.36 -7.98 -6.86
CA ASN A 106 28.28 -8.83 -5.67
C ASN A 106 27.42 -8.19 -4.58
N LEU A 107 26.61 -9.00 -3.90
CA LEU A 107 25.84 -8.61 -2.73
C LEU A 107 26.70 -8.80 -1.48
N ASN A 108 27.04 -7.72 -0.79
CA ASN A 108 27.79 -7.82 0.45
C ASN A 108 26.87 -7.97 1.65
N ARG A 109 26.63 -9.22 2.10
CA ARG A 109 25.79 -9.48 3.29
C ARG A 109 26.35 -8.88 4.59
N LYS A 110 27.64 -8.53 4.65
CA LYS A 110 28.30 -8.02 5.87
C LYS A 110 28.26 -6.50 5.97
N ASP A 111 27.98 -5.78 4.88
CA ASP A 111 27.87 -4.33 4.90
C ASP A 111 26.43 -3.91 5.21
N TYR A 112 26.23 -3.28 6.38
CA TYR A 112 24.93 -2.77 6.79
C TYR A 112 24.39 -1.66 5.88
N ARG A 113 25.24 -1.01 5.08
CA ARG A 113 24.85 -0.02 4.06
C ARG A 113 24.43 -0.69 2.76
N ASP A 114 24.73 -1.98 2.59
CA ASP A 114 24.46 -2.79 1.41
C ASP A 114 23.51 -3.97 1.70
N ARG A 115 22.48 -3.70 2.51
CA ARG A 115 21.47 -4.70 2.88
C ARG A 115 20.84 -5.30 1.61
N VAL A 116 20.69 -6.61 1.62
CA VAL A 116 20.06 -7.35 0.53
C VAL A 116 18.55 -7.31 0.67
N GLU A 117 17.89 -6.74 -0.33
CA GLU A 117 16.43 -6.76 -0.47
C GLU A 117 16.01 -7.81 -1.51
N PHE A 118 14.77 -8.28 -1.42
CA PHE A 118 14.19 -9.26 -2.36
C PHE A 118 13.06 -8.61 -3.13
N ASP A 119 13.37 -8.17 -4.35
CA ASP A 119 12.46 -7.46 -5.25
C ASP A 119 11.67 -8.45 -6.11
N HIS A 120 10.39 -8.15 -6.38
CA HIS A 120 9.62 -8.90 -7.36
C HIS A 120 10.11 -8.58 -8.78
N ILE A 121 10.38 -9.61 -9.58
CA ILE A 121 10.78 -9.46 -11.00
C ILE A 121 9.61 -8.86 -11.79
N ILE A 122 8.42 -9.46 -11.65
CA ILE A 122 7.16 -8.90 -12.12
C ILE A 122 6.43 -8.33 -10.90
N PRO A 123 6.13 -7.02 -10.83
CA PRO A 123 5.38 -6.45 -9.72
C PRO A 123 4.00 -7.10 -9.56
N VAL A 124 3.52 -7.25 -8.32
CA VAL A 124 2.19 -7.83 -8.04
C VAL A 124 1.07 -7.08 -8.76
N MET A 125 1.16 -5.75 -8.83
CA MET A 125 0.18 -4.92 -9.56
C MET A 125 0.14 -5.20 -11.08
N LYS A 126 1.18 -5.82 -11.64
CA LYS A 126 1.28 -6.21 -13.05
C LYS A 126 1.06 -7.73 -13.25
N GLY A 127 0.44 -8.41 -12.28
CA GLY A 127 0.18 -9.85 -12.35
C GLY A 127 1.32 -10.75 -11.82
N GLY A 128 2.32 -10.16 -11.17
CA GLY A 128 3.39 -10.92 -10.54
C GLY A 128 2.93 -11.77 -9.36
N THR A 129 3.57 -12.93 -9.17
CA THR A 129 3.25 -13.85 -8.05
C THR A 129 4.19 -13.64 -6.85
N ASN A 130 3.75 -14.06 -5.66
CA ASN A 130 4.60 -14.14 -4.47
C ASN A 130 5.41 -15.45 -4.38
N LYS A 131 5.60 -16.16 -5.50
CA LYS A 131 6.43 -17.37 -5.55
C LYS A 131 7.90 -16.97 -5.55
N SER A 132 8.75 -17.78 -4.89
CA SER A 132 10.21 -17.55 -4.83
C SER A 132 10.87 -17.37 -6.21
N SER A 133 10.30 -17.97 -7.26
CA SER A 133 10.75 -17.81 -8.64
C SER A 133 10.60 -16.40 -9.20
N ASN A 134 9.65 -15.61 -8.69
CA ASN A 134 9.40 -14.23 -9.10
C ASN A 134 10.19 -13.20 -8.26
N TYR A 135 11.21 -13.63 -7.51
CA TYR A 135 12.07 -12.72 -6.75
C TYR A 135 13.48 -12.66 -7.32
N ARG A 136 14.11 -11.48 -7.19
CA ARG A 136 15.54 -11.25 -7.42
C ARG A 136 16.16 -10.59 -6.18
N PRO A 137 17.37 -10.99 -5.78
CA PRO A 137 18.07 -10.32 -4.71
C PRO A 137 18.72 -9.05 -5.27
N VAL A 138 18.60 -7.94 -4.58
CA VAL A 138 19.13 -6.65 -5.02
C VAL A 138 19.74 -5.90 -3.84
N HIS A 139 20.68 -5.00 -4.11
CA HIS A 139 21.13 -4.03 -3.11
C HIS A 139 19.96 -3.13 -2.70
N TYR A 140 19.97 -2.66 -1.45
CA TYR A 140 19.02 -1.67 -0.96
C TYR A 140 18.93 -0.43 -1.88
N LYS A 141 20.06 0.06 -2.40
CA LYS A 141 20.11 1.20 -3.34
C LYS A 141 19.44 0.85 -4.69
N CYS A 142 19.73 -0.32 -5.23
CA CYS A 142 19.11 -0.81 -6.47
C CYS A 142 17.59 -0.96 -6.30
N HIS A 143 17.14 -1.49 -5.17
CA HIS A 143 15.72 -1.59 -4.83
C HIS A 143 15.04 -0.22 -4.81
N LYS A 144 15.62 0.75 -4.08
CA LYS A 144 15.09 2.11 -4.02
C LYS A 144 14.95 2.75 -5.42
N ASN A 145 15.92 2.52 -6.29
CA ASN A 145 15.91 3.04 -7.66
C ASN A 145 14.85 2.36 -8.54
N LEU A 146 14.63 1.06 -8.39
CA LEU A 146 13.55 0.33 -9.06
C LEU A 146 12.17 0.88 -8.69
N HIS A 147 11.93 1.16 -7.40
CA HIS A 147 10.67 1.77 -6.95
C HIS A 147 10.47 3.18 -7.47
N ARG A 148 11.53 3.98 -7.59
CA ARG A 148 11.46 5.35 -8.16
C ARG A 148 11.21 5.36 -9.67
N THR A 149 11.76 4.40 -10.41
CA THR A 149 11.71 4.36 -11.88
C THR A 149 10.61 3.43 -12.43
N GLY A 150 9.78 2.84 -11.57
CA GLY A 150 8.66 1.99 -11.99
C GLY A 150 9.06 0.60 -12.50
N HIS A 151 10.16 0.05 -11.97
CA HIS A 151 10.77 -1.22 -12.40
C HIS A 151 11.18 -1.26 -13.88
N THR A 152 11.49 -0.12 -14.49
CA THR A 152 12.06 -0.08 -15.85
C THR A 152 13.51 -0.57 -15.85
N HIS A 153 13.90 -1.36 -16.84
CA HIS A 153 15.28 -1.87 -17.03
C HIS A 153 16.30 -0.79 -17.47
N ALA A 154 16.03 0.49 -17.22
CA ALA A 154 16.99 1.54 -17.52
C ALA A 154 18.29 1.27 -16.74
N ARG A 155 19.39 1.10 -17.47
CA ARG A 155 20.71 0.75 -16.94
C ARG A 155 21.06 1.68 -15.77
N HIS A 156 21.39 1.09 -14.62
CA HIS A 156 21.69 1.86 -13.40
C HIS A 156 22.97 2.71 -13.60
N PRO A 157 23.00 3.95 -13.08
CA PRO A 157 24.21 4.79 -13.09
C PRO A 157 25.36 4.29 -12.19
N CYS A 158 25.28 3.09 -11.59
CA CYS A 158 26.39 2.56 -10.77
C CYS A 158 27.53 1.94 -11.60
N LEU A 159 27.46 2.07 -12.94
CA LEU A 159 28.54 1.72 -13.87
C LEU A 159 29.53 2.87 -14.11
N SER A 160 29.36 4.03 -13.46
CA SER A 160 30.23 5.21 -13.65
C SER A 160 31.48 5.20 -12.76
N SER A 161 32.20 4.09 -12.72
CA SER A 161 33.54 4.02 -12.14
C SER A 161 34.34 2.89 -12.81
N LYS A 162 34.84 3.18 -14.00
CA LYS A 162 36.09 2.60 -14.51
C LYS A 162 36.99 3.76 -14.88
#